data_AF-A0A6M0KX26-F1
#
_entry.id   AF-A0A6M0KX26-F1
#
_cell.length_a   1.000
_cell.length_b   1.000
_cell.length_c   1.000
_cell.angle_alpha   90.00
_cell.angle_beta   90.00
_cell.angle_gamma   90.00
#
_symmetry.space_group_name_H-M   'P 1'
#
loop_
_entity.id
_entity.type
_entity.pdbx_description
1 polymer ?
#
loop_
_entity_poly.entity_id
_entity_poly.type
_entity_poly.pdbx_seq_one_letter_code
_entity_poly.pdbx_strand_id
1 'polypeptide(L)'
;MKSNRVIYSTILIMMLAYTGCGSDSSSNNGTNSDTQELETDNGLEMTAENERLLNSEHKVVVERGAVLDANVTDANGSVATQVSETNNTYIFEEQPEYPIQAEGGWIDVNGDGNLTELDVELDITLISYSDNITPTTTYLADENETVREERLDELARETNSTADDLTELPSRATKNSIMVLNAVYKKLIERQNEHSNAPIAIERILEKYREINATVEVDENATSEEIALAIEEQTIADLEEKGLIKRVNREDIERIKDKKPPKIKDNNGISSRVEEESGEIGENNQTEEESSSTEENNNISPAQNGNSGNNSNNGNNGNNGNARDSHL
;
A
#
# COMPACT_ATOMS: atom_id res chain seq x y z
N MET A 1 27.14 32.04 -8.34
CA MET A 1 26.34 30.81 -8.52
C MET A 1 27.14 29.68 -7.92
N LYS A 2 26.76 29.20 -6.73
CA LYS A 2 27.45 28.11 -6.04
C LYS A 2 26.90 26.80 -6.60
N SER A 3 27.78 26.00 -7.20
CA SER A 3 27.49 24.65 -7.66
C SER A 3 27.44 23.73 -6.45
N ASN A 4 26.25 23.20 -6.13
CA ASN A 4 26.11 22.11 -5.18
C ASN A 4 26.47 20.82 -5.93
N ARG A 5 27.60 20.23 -5.57
CA ARG A 5 27.94 18.85 -5.94
C ARG A 5 27.16 17.94 -4.99
N VAL A 6 26.18 17.22 -5.54
CA VAL A 6 25.58 16.06 -4.88
C VAL A 6 26.63 14.95 -4.90
N ILE A 7 27.00 14.45 -3.72
CA ILE A 7 27.88 13.30 -3.56
C ILE A 7 26.94 12.10 -3.41
N TYR A 8 26.81 11.29 -4.45
CA TYR A 8 26.14 9.99 -4.33
C TYR A 8 27.05 9.04 -3.57
N SER A 9 26.62 8.64 -2.37
CA SER A 9 27.23 7.54 -1.62
C SER A 9 26.62 6.26 -2.15
N THR A 10 27.40 5.48 -2.89
CA THR A 10 26.98 4.17 -3.40
C THR A 10 26.83 3.21 -2.22
N ILE A 11 25.60 2.87 -1.84
CA ILE A 11 25.30 1.77 -0.93
C ILE A 11 24.91 0.57 -1.79
N LEU A 12 25.73 -0.47 -1.73
CA LEU A 12 25.53 -1.74 -2.39
C LEU A 12 24.51 -2.55 -1.58
N ILE A 13 23.28 -2.67 -2.07
CA ILE A 13 22.27 -3.58 -1.50
C ILE A 13 22.41 -4.93 -2.22
N MET A 14 22.69 -5.98 -1.43
CA MET A 14 23.00 -7.32 -1.91
C MET A 14 21.69 -8.10 -2.18
N MET A 15 21.36 -8.34 -3.45
CA MET A 15 20.37 -9.36 -3.83
C MET A 15 20.97 -10.76 -3.73
N LEU A 16 20.37 -11.60 -2.87
CA LEU A 16 20.62 -13.04 -2.84
C LEU A 16 19.98 -13.72 -4.07
N ALA A 17 20.78 -13.92 -5.12
CA ALA A 17 20.42 -14.80 -6.22
C ALA A 17 20.67 -16.27 -5.83
N TYR A 18 19.60 -17.01 -5.55
CA TYR A 18 19.65 -18.45 -5.33
C TYR A 18 19.93 -19.16 -6.67
N THR A 19 21.18 -19.59 -6.90
CA THR A 19 21.49 -20.58 -7.93
C THR A 19 21.55 -21.95 -7.29
N GLY A 20 20.52 -22.76 -7.55
CA GLY A 20 20.46 -24.17 -7.16
C GLY A 20 21.55 -24.98 -7.87
N CYS A 21 22.39 -25.62 -7.07
CA CYS A 21 23.47 -26.52 -7.46
C CYS A 21 22.91 -27.87 -7.96
N GLY A 22 23.30 -28.27 -9.17
CA GLY A 22 23.35 -29.65 -9.61
C GLY A 22 24.72 -30.26 -9.26
N SER A 23 24.68 -31.32 -8.48
CA SER A 23 25.77 -32.13 -7.93
C SER A 23 26.79 -32.64 -8.96
N ASP A 24 28.08 -32.61 -8.60
CA ASP A 24 28.91 -33.82 -8.62
C ASP A 24 30.22 -33.70 -7.80
N SER A 25 30.58 -34.84 -7.23
CA SER A 25 31.61 -35.15 -6.24
C SER A 25 33.08 -34.98 -6.68
N SER A 26 33.99 -34.59 -5.76
CA SER A 26 35.31 -35.25 -5.55
C SER A 26 36.18 -34.58 -4.45
N SER A 27 36.48 -35.36 -3.40
CA SER A 27 37.77 -35.52 -2.68
C SER A 27 38.92 -34.50 -2.87
N ASN A 28 39.42 -33.86 -1.78
CA ASN A 28 40.58 -34.28 -0.96
C ASN A 28 41.36 -33.11 -0.29
N ASN A 29 41.78 -33.33 0.97
CA ASN A 29 42.93 -32.77 1.72
C ASN A 29 43.17 -31.25 1.92
N GLY A 30 42.87 -30.79 3.15
CA GLY A 30 43.77 -30.15 4.14
C GLY A 30 44.69 -28.98 3.76
N THR A 31 44.49 -27.83 4.43
CA THR A 31 45.50 -27.14 5.27
C THR A 31 44.87 -25.96 6.02
N ASN A 32 45.23 -25.81 7.30
CA ASN A 32 45.01 -24.62 8.12
C ASN A 32 45.57 -23.36 7.43
N SER A 33 44.77 -22.29 7.35
CA SER A 33 45.30 -20.93 7.44
C SER A 33 44.32 -20.07 8.24
N ASP A 34 44.80 -19.60 9.39
CA ASP A 34 44.21 -18.51 10.14
C ASP A 34 44.07 -17.29 9.21
N THR A 35 42.84 -16.96 8.87
CA THR A 35 42.46 -15.64 8.35
C THR A 35 41.43 -15.12 9.33
N GLN A 36 41.84 -14.14 10.14
CA GLN A 36 40.93 -13.37 10.96
C GLN A 36 39.94 -12.68 10.02
N GLU A 37 38.71 -13.16 9.99
CA GLU A 37 37.58 -12.42 9.45
C GLU A 37 37.39 -11.18 10.33
N LEU A 38 37.64 -10.02 9.72
CA LEU A 38 37.09 -8.76 10.19
C LEU A 38 35.58 -8.87 9.94
N GLU A 39 34.85 -9.30 10.96
CA GLU A 39 33.40 -9.17 11.03
C GLU A 39 33.06 -7.66 11.00
N THR A 40 32.72 -7.17 9.83
CA THR A 40 31.82 -6.01 9.72
C THR A 40 30.40 -6.53 9.86
N ASP A 41 30.02 -6.80 11.11
CA ASP A 41 28.64 -7.01 11.52
C ASP A 41 27.89 -5.66 11.41
N ASN A 42 27.18 -5.49 10.30
CA ASN A 42 26.13 -4.50 10.11
C ASN A 42 24.91 -5.16 9.42
N GLY A 43 24.71 -6.46 9.66
CA GLY A 43 23.57 -7.20 9.13
C GLY A 43 22.54 -7.36 10.23
N LEU A 44 21.44 -6.60 10.20
CA LEU A 44 20.28 -6.88 11.04
C LEU A 44 19.85 -8.33 10.78
N GLU A 45 20.04 -9.19 11.78
CA GLU A 45 19.84 -10.64 11.68
C GLU A 45 18.33 -10.92 11.46
N MET A 46 17.98 -11.33 10.25
CA MET A 46 16.63 -11.76 9.93
C MET A 46 16.32 -13.03 10.71
N THR A 47 15.28 -13.02 11.54
CA THR A 47 14.94 -14.20 12.34
C THR A 47 14.45 -15.34 11.44
N ALA A 48 14.70 -16.59 11.85
CA ALA A 48 14.17 -17.77 11.15
C ALA A 48 12.62 -17.76 11.06
N GLU A 49 11.96 -17.06 11.99
CA GLU A 49 10.52 -16.81 11.96
C GLU A 49 10.16 -15.89 10.78
N ASN A 50 10.89 -14.78 10.60
CA ASN A 50 10.70 -13.84 9.48
C ASN A 50 10.93 -14.53 8.12
N GLU A 51 11.96 -15.37 7.99
CA GLU A 51 12.20 -16.13 6.76
C GLU A 51 11.04 -17.09 6.43
N ARG A 52 10.49 -17.79 7.44
CA ARG A 52 9.32 -18.66 7.24
C ARG A 52 8.10 -17.85 6.80
N LEU A 53 7.92 -16.67 7.37
CA LEU A 53 6.80 -15.78 7.11
C LEU A 53 6.85 -15.14 5.73
N LEU A 54 8.04 -14.79 5.23
CA LEU A 54 8.24 -14.34 3.85
C LEU A 54 7.86 -15.41 2.80
N ASN A 55 7.78 -16.67 3.23
CA ASN A 55 7.29 -17.81 2.44
C ASN A 55 5.80 -18.13 2.69
N SER A 56 5.06 -17.29 3.43
CA SER A 56 3.60 -17.42 3.60
C SER A 56 2.85 -17.22 2.28
N GLU A 57 1.75 -17.95 2.11
CA GLU A 57 0.86 -17.83 0.92
C GLU A 57 -0.02 -16.56 0.98
N HIS A 58 -0.26 -15.99 2.17
CA HIS A 58 -1.16 -14.83 2.36
C HIS A 58 -0.39 -13.52 2.55
N LYS A 59 0.73 -13.36 1.84
CA LYS A 59 1.56 -12.15 1.92
C LYS A 59 1.05 -11.07 0.99
N VAL A 60 1.13 -9.84 1.45
CA VAL A 60 0.89 -8.62 0.68
C VAL A 60 2.09 -7.71 0.83
N VAL A 61 2.46 -7.03 -0.24
CA VAL A 61 3.55 -6.05 -0.23
C VAL A 61 3.00 -4.70 -0.64
N VAL A 62 3.34 -3.67 0.14
CA VAL A 62 2.90 -2.30 -0.11
C VAL A 62 4.08 -1.47 -0.61
N GLU A 63 3.99 -0.98 -1.84
CA GLU A 63 5.07 -0.20 -2.47
C GLU A 63 4.60 1.02 -3.26
N ARG A 64 5.32 2.11 -2.98
CA ARG A 64 5.56 3.25 -3.84
C ARG A 64 7.07 3.54 -3.82
N GLY A 65 7.57 3.85 -2.62
CA GLY A 65 8.76 3.23 -2.00
C GLY A 65 8.29 2.21 -0.94
N ALA A 66 9.17 1.66 -0.11
CA ALA A 66 8.72 0.74 0.94
C ALA A 66 7.73 1.46 1.88
N VAL A 67 6.50 0.95 2.03
CA VAL A 67 5.51 1.52 2.95
C VAL A 67 5.50 0.73 4.26
N LEU A 68 5.88 1.40 5.34
CA LEU A 68 6.10 0.81 6.65
C LEU A 68 5.07 1.34 7.67
N ASP A 69 4.77 0.51 8.68
CA ASP A 69 3.81 0.81 9.74
C ASP A 69 2.38 1.16 9.23
N ALA A 70 2.00 0.69 8.04
CA ALA A 70 0.66 0.90 7.50
C ALA A 70 -0.37 -0.06 8.13
N ASN A 71 -1.61 0.39 8.25
CA ASN A 71 -2.74 -0.48 8.55
C ASN A 71 -3.21 -1.14 7.25
N VAL A 72 -2.97 -2.44 7.11
CA VAL A 72 -3.35 -3.21 5.91
C VAL A 72 -4.53 -4.11 6.23
N THR A 73 -5.67 -3.88 5.57
CA THR A 73 -6.94 -4.56 5.85
C THR A 73 -7.56 -5.16 4.60
N ASP A 74 -8.21 -6.32 4.74
CA ASP A 74 -8.99 -6.92 3.65
C ASP A 74 -10.45 -6.41 3.63
N ALA A 75 -11.25 -6.87 2.67
CA ALA A 75 -12.64 -6.46 2.52
C ALA A 75 -13.56 -6.90 3.67
N ASN A 76 -13.17 -7.90 4.46
CA ASN A 76 -13.88 -8.36 5.66
C ASN A 76 -13.44 -7.62 6.93
N GLY A 77 -12.43 -6.76 6.84
CA GLY A 77 -11.86 -6.05 7.97
C GLY A 77 -10.82 -6.85 8.76
N SER A 78 -10.34 -7.98 8.22
CA SER A 78 -9.16 -8.66 8.74
C SER A 78 -7.95 -7.73 8.62
N VAL A 79 -7.04 -7.75 9.59
CA VAL A 79 -5.85 -6.89 9.62
C VAL A 79 -4.61 -7.75 9.41
N ALA A 80 -3.75 -7.39 8.47
CA ALA A 80 -2.47 -8.05 8.26
C ALA A 80 -1.42 -7.54 9.26
N THR A 81 -0.47 -8.41 9.62
CA THR A 81 0.63 -8.08 10.52
C THR A 81 1.91 -7.84 9.73
N GLN A 82 2.62 -6.74 10.01
CA GLN A 82 3.90 -6.44 9.35
C GLN A 82 4.98 -7.41 9.81
N VAL A 83 5.80 -7.90 8.86
CA VAL A 83 6.84 -8.91 9.13
C VAL A 83 7.93 -8.40 10.08
N SER A 84 8.45 -7.19 9.86
CA SER A 84 9.46 -6.56 10.73
C SER A 84 9.46 -5.04 10.55
N GLU A 85 10.20 -4.30 11.38
CA GLU A 85 10.18 -2.83 11.37
C GLU A 85 10.66 -2.19 10.06
N THR A 86 11.51 -2.89 9.31
CA THR A 86 12.13 -2.39 8.07
C THR A 86 11.63 -3.13 6.83
N ASN A 87 10.56 -3.92 6.96
CA ASN A 87 10.02 -4.73 5.86
C ASN A 87 8.57 -4.34 5.57
N ASN A 88 8.28 -3.99 4.33
CA ASN A 88 6.99 -3.56 3.81
C ASN A 88 6.07 -4.73 3.38
N THR A 89 6.36 -5.94 3.85
CA THR A 89 5.51 -7.12 3.70
C THR A 89 4.61 -7.26 4.92
N TYR A 90 3.33 -7.52 4.64
CA TYR A 90 2.28 -7.75 5.62
C TYR A 90 1.69 -9.13 5.36
N ILE A 91 1.25 -9.81 6.42
CA ILE A 91 0.74 -11.18 6.33
C ILE A 91 -0.62 -11.25 6.99
N PHE A 92 -1.61 -11.76 6.25
CA PHE A 92 -2.89 -12.13 6.80
C PHE A 92 -2.82 -13.53 7.43
N GLU A 93 -3.60 -13.75 8.51
CA GLU A 93 -3.71 -15.07 9.12
C GLU A 93 -4.38 -16.08 8.17
N GLU A 94 -5.36 -15.61 7.40
CA GLU A 94 -6.11 -16.38 6.40
C GLU A 94 -6.00 -15.72 5.01
N GLN A 95 -6.50 -16.40 3.97
CA GLN A 95 -6.56 -15.84 2.63
C GLN A 95 -7.37 -14.54 2.64
N PRO A 96 -6.80 -13.38 2.26
CA PRO A 96 -7.53 -12.12 2.28
C PRO A 96 -8.66 -12.10 1.25
N GLU A 97 -9.74 -11.41 1.61
CA GLU A 97 -10.80 -11.05 0.66
C GLU A 97 -10.52 -9.69 0.01
N TYR A 98 -10.60 -9.61 -1.31
CA TYR A 98 -10.33 -8.37 -2.04
C TYR A 98 -11.57 -7.45 -2.09
N PRO A 99 -11.38 -6.12 -2.15
CA PRO A 99 -10.08 -5.44 -2.21
C PRO A 99 -9.35 -5.38 -0.87
N ILE A 100 -8.02 -5.39 -0.94
CA ILE A 100 -7.15 -5.09 0.21
C ILE A 100 -6.82 -3.60 0.18
N GLN A 101 -6.76 -2.99 1.35
CA GLN A 101 -6.48 -1.57 1.53
C GLN A 101 -5.26 -1.39 2.43
N ALA A 102 -4.46 -0.36 2.14
CA ALA A 102 -3.38 0.10 3.01
C ALA A 102 -3.59 1.59 3.29
N GLU A 103 -3.59 1.97 4.57
CA GLU A 103 -3.77 3.34 5.02
C GLU A 103 -2.85 3.69 6.19
N GLY A 104 -2.45 4.96 6.28
CA GLY A 104 -1.51 5.42 7.30
C GLY A 104 -0.11 4.81 7.14
N GLY A 105 0.72 4.92 8.17
CA GLY A 105 2.13 4.60 8.08
C GLY A 105 2.91 5.67 7.30
N TRP A 106 4.05 5.27 6.76
CA TRP A 106 4.97 6.18 6.09
C TRP A 106 5.66 5.50 4.90
N ILE A 107 6.06 6.32 3.93
CA ILE A 107 6.81 5.90 2.75
C ILE A 107 8.28 6.18 3.03
N ASP A 108 9.10 5.13 3.01
CA ASP A 108 10.55 5.21 3.04
C ASP A 108 11.05 5.71 1.68
N VAL A 109 11.37 7.01 1.62
CA VAL A 109 11.71 7.68 0.36
C VAL A 109 13.19 7.45 0.00
N ASN A 110 14.04 7.28 1.01
CA ASN A 110 15.49 7.13 0.81
C ASN A 110 15.95 5.66 0.85
N GLY A 111 15.08 4.73 1.22
CA GLY A 111 15.34 3.29 1.23
C GLY A 111 16.22 2.83 2.39
N ASP A 112 16.31 3.59 3.49
CA ASP A 112 17.17 3.25 4.62
C ASP A 112 16.48 2.42 5.71
N GLY A 113 15.15 2.25 5.61
CA GLY A 113 14.32 1.48 6.53
C GLY A 113 14.01 2.20 7.85
N ASN A 114 14.44 3.44 8.05
CA ASN A 114 14.23 4.21 9.27
C ASN A 114 13.34 5.42 9.03
N LEU A 115 12.39 5.63 9.94
CA LEU A 115 11.56 6.83 9.90
C LEU A 115 12.37 8.08 10.30
N THR A 116 12.64 8.94 9.32
CA THR A 116 13.39 10.20 9.42
C THR A 116 12.68 11.36 8.72
N GLU A 117 13.22 12.58 8.82
CA GLU A 117 12.66 13.77 8.14
C GLU A 117 12.81 13.73 6.61
N LEU A 118 13.43 12.68 6.05
CA LEU A 118 13.46 12.42 4.62
C LEU A 118 12.21 11.68 4.14
N ASP A 119 11.36 11.21 5.04
CA ASP A 119 10.19 10.40 4.70
C ASP A 119 8.91 11.21 4.62
N VAL A 120 7.85 10.59 4.11
CA VAL A 120 6.51 11.18 4.03
C VAL A 120 5.46 10.26 4.63
N GLU A 121 4.38 10.82 5.18
CA GLU A 121 3.23 10.02 5.60
C GLU A 121 2.50 9.46 4.36
N LEU A 122 1.94 8.26 4.49
CA LEU A 122 0.99 7.76 3.50
C LEU A 122 -0.38 8.41 3.75
N ASP A 123 -0.60 9.55 3.12
CA ASP A 123 -1.83 10.34 3.28
C ASP A 123 -2.97 9.93 2.34
N ILE A 124 -2.75 8.93 1.48
CA ILE A 124 -3.78 8.31 0.63
C ILE A 124 -4.03 6.87 1.02
N THR A 125 -5.29 6.43 0.98
CA THR A 125 -5.60 5.00 0.99
C THR A 125 -5.19 4.39 -0.35
N LEU A 126 -4.33 3.38 -0.29
CA LEU A 126 -4.02 2.52 -1.43
C LEU A 126 -4.95 1.31 -1.40
N ILE A 127 -5.39 0.86 -2.57
CA ILE A 127 -6.38 -0.23 -2.71
C ILE A 127 -5.90 -1.18 -3.81
N SER A 128 -6.04 -2.49 -3.62
CA SER A 128 -5.67 -3.48 -4.64
C SER A 128 -6.60 -4.68 -4.67
N TYR A 129 -6.71 -5.30 -5.85
CA TYR A 129 -7.31 -6.62 -6.07
C TYR A 129 -6.22 -7.69 -6.32
N SER A 130 -4.98 -7.41 -5.88
CA SER A 130 -3.84 -8.32 -5.92
C SER A 130 -2.98 -8.19 -4.66
N ASP A 131 -1.99 -9.07 -4.52
CA ASP A 131 -1.06 -9.07 -3.38
C ASP A 131 -0.03 -7.93 -3.41
N ASN A 132 0.01 -7.16 -4.50
CA ASN A 132 0.83 -5.97 -4.62
C ASN A 132 -0.07 -4.73 -4.47
N ILE A 133 0.15 -3.95 -3.42
CA ILE A 133 -0.57 -2.70 -3.18
C ILE A 133 0.33 -1.54 -3.60
N THR A 134 -0.01 -0.90 -4.72
CA THR A 134 0.75 0.19 -5.31
C THR A 134 -0.19 1.31 -5.78
N PRO A 135 0.32 2.52 -6.09
CA PRO A 135 -0.49 3.55 -6.74
C PRO A 135 -1.13 3.07 -8.04
N THR A 136 -0.42 2.26 -8.84
CA THR A 136 -0.96 1.72 -10.10
C THR A 136 -2.12 0.76 -9.81
N THR A 137 -1.98 -0.19 -8.88
CA THR A 137 -3.08 -1.11 -8.55
C THR A 137 -4.26 -0.38 -7.90
N THR A 138 -4.01 0.74 -7.22
CA THR A 138 -5.05 1.66 -6.70
C THR A 138 -5.83 2.37 -7.80
N TYR A 139 -5.17 2.80 -8.88
CA TYR A 139 -5.85 3.36 -10.04
C TYR A 139 -6.70 2.32 -10.78
N LEU A 140 -6.18 1.10 -10.88
CA LEU A 140 -6.85 -0.02 -11.54
C LEU A 140 -8.01 -0.59 -10.70
N ALA A 141 -8.02 -0.36 -9.39
CA ALA A 141 -9.03 -0.90 -8.49
C ALA A 141 -10.45 -0.52 -8.93
N ASP A 142 -11.24 -1.55 -9.25
CA ASP A 142 -12.63 -1.48 -9.64
C ASP A 142 -13.27 -2.81 -9.25
N GLU A 143 -14.53 -2.84 -8.81
CA GLU A 143 -15.19 -4.12 -8.47
C GLU A 143 -15.36 -5.01 -9.71
N ASN A 144 -15.49 -4.40 -10.88
CA ASN A 144 -15.66 -5.12 -12.14
C ASN A 144 -14.31 -5.48 -12.77
N GLU A 145 -13.99 -6.78 -12.81
CA GLU A 145 -12.76 -7.32 -13.40
C GLU A 145 -12.52 -6.86 -14.83
N THR A 146 -13.56 -6.85 -15.69
CA THR A 146 -13.43 -6.38 -17.07
C THR A 146 -13.01 -4.92 -17.14
N VAL A 147 -13.50 -4.07 -16.23
CA VAL A 147 -13.10 -2.66 -16.17
C VAL A 147 -11.64 -2.53 -15.72
N ARG A 148 -11.18 -3.39 -14.80
CA ARG A 148 -9.77 -3.42 -14.38
C ARG A 148 -8.86 -3.82 -15.54
N GLU A 149 -9.21 -4.89 -16.25
CA GLU A 149 -8.48 -5.38 -17.42
C GLU A 149 -8.42 -4.35 -18.54
N GLU A 150 -9.56 -3.72 -18.88
CA GLU A 150 -9.62 -2.67 -19.91
C GLU A 150 -8.72 -1.47 -19.56
N ARG A 151 -8.73 -1.02 -18.29
CA ARG A 151 -7.86 0.06 -17.83
C ARG A 151 -6.38 -0.34 -17.86
N LEU A 152 -6.05 -1.57 -17.47
CA LEU A 152 -4.69 -2.08 -17.47
C LEU A 152 -4.13 -2.17 -18.90
N ASP A 153 -4.90 -2.73 -19.83
CA ASP A 153 -4.53 -2.84 -21.23
C ASP A 153 -4.35 -1.47 -21.89
N GLU A 154 -5.25 -0.53 -21.60
CA GLU A 154 -5.13 0.83 -22.11
C GLU A 154 -3.87 1.52 -21.59
N LEU A 155 -3.60 1.42 -20.28
CA LEU A 155 -2.43 2.02 -19.64
C LEU A 155 -1.12 1.38 -20.16
N ALA A 156 -1.08 0.06 -20.30
CA ALA A 156 0.06 -0.66 -20.86
C ALA A 156 0.38 -0.19 -22.29
N ARG A 157 -0.64 -0.12 -23.13
CA ARG A 157 -0.53 0.30 -24.54
C ARG A 157 -0.04 1.74 -24.68
N GLU A 158 -0.59 2.68 -23.90
CA GLU A 158 -0.25 4.10 -24.01
C GLU A 158 1.11 4.45 -23.41
N THR A 159 1.65 3.61 -22.52
CA THR A 159 2.91 3.87 -21.81
C THR A 159 4.08 3.04 -22.34
N ASN A 160 3.83 2.14 -23.30
CA ASN A 160 4.81 1.17 -23.80
C ASN A 160 5.37 0.31 -22.65
N SER A 161 4.45 -0.21 -21.83
CA SER A 161 4.70 -1.16 -20.75
C SER A 161 3.90 -2.44 -21.00
N THR A 162 4.11 -3.49 -20.20
CA THR A 162 3.24 -4.66 -20.20
C THR A 162 2.27 -4.64 -19.01
N ALA A 163 1.20 -5.44 -19.08
CA ALA A 163 0.27 -5.62 -17.97
C ALA A 163 0.99 -6.14 -16.71
N ASP A 164 1.88 -7.12 -16.90
CA ASP A 164 2.71 -7.69 -15.83
C ASP A 164 3.61 -6.61 -15.21
N ASP A 165 4.31 -5.83 -16.02
CA ASP A 165 5.20 -4.79 -15.50
C ASP A 165 4.45 -3.71 -14.71
N LEU A 166 3.18 -3.41 -15.07
CA LEU A 166 2.37 -2.37 -14.41
C LEU A 166 1.74 -2.85 -13.09
N THR A 167 1.68 -4.16 -12.87
CA THR A 167 1.15 -4.78 -11.66
C THR A 167 2.25 -5.31 -10.73
N GLU A 168 3.50 -5.28 -11.18
CA GLU A 168 4.68 -5.59 -10.40
C GLU A 168 5.00 -4.49 -9.37
N LEU A 169 5.76 -4.86 -8.34
CA LEU A 169 6.31 -3.92 -7.36
C LEU A 169 7.36 -2.99 -8.00
N PRO A 170 7.37 -1.67 -7.69
CA PRO A 170 8.40 -0.70 -8.11
C PRO A 170 9.84 -1.22 -8.02
N SER A 171 10.18 -1.90 -6.91
CA SER A 171 11.52 -2.46 -6.67
C SER A 171 11.97 -3.48 -7.73
N ARG A 172 11.01 -4.05 -8.48
CA ARG A 172 11.22 -5.09 -9.51
C ARG A 172 10.70 -4.69 -10.89
N ALA A 173 10.04 -3.55 -11.00
CA ALA A 173 9.40 -3.09 -12.21
C ALA A 173 10.39 -2.51 -13.22
N THR A 174 9.92 -2.37 -14.47
CA THR A 174 10.68 -1.66 -15.50
C THR A 174 10.65 -0.15 -15.26
N LYS A 175 11.60 0.59 -15.84
CA LYS A 175 11.63 2.06 -15.79
C LYS A 175 10.30 2.69 -16.23
N ASN A 176 9.66 2.19 -17.28
CA ASN A 176 8.39 2.73 -17.76
C ASN A 176 7.29 2.56 -16.71
N SER A 177 7.18 1.37 -16.12
CA SER A 177 6.21 1.12 -15.04
C SER A 177 6.45 1.96 -13.80
N ILE A 178 7.71 2.17 -13.41
CA ILE A 178 8.06 3.05 -12.28
C ILE A 178 7.60 4.50 -12.57
N MET A 179 7.80 4.99 -13.80
CA MET A 179 7.32 6.32 -14.21
C MET A 179 5.79 6.40 -14.22
N VAL A 180 5.10 5.35 -14.68
CA VAL A 180 3.63 5.27 -14.67
C VAL A 180 3.10 5.29 -13.24
N LEU A 181 3.69 4.50 -12.34
CA LEU A 181 3.31 4.47 -10.94
C LEU A 181 3.43 5.84 -10.27
N ASN A 182 4.52 6.54 -10.53
CA ASN A 182 4.72 7.91 -10.03
C ASN A 182 3.74 8.91 -10.65
N ALA A 183 3.44 8.78 -11.95
CA ALA A 183 2.43 9.60 -12.62
C ALA A 183 1.04 9.39 -12.00
N VAL A 184 0.66 8.13 -11.75
CA VAL A 184 -0.59 7.76 -11.10
C VAL A 184 -0.64 8.34 -9.68
N TYR A 185 0.43 8.19 -8.90
CA TYR A 185 0.50 8.73 -7.54
C TYR A 185 0.28 10.24 -7.51
N LYS A 186 0.98 11.01 -8.37
CA LYS A 186 0.76 12.45 -8.49
C LYS A 186 -0.72 12.78 -8.75
N LYS A 187 -1.38 12.03 -9.63
CA LYS A 187 -2.81 12.24 -9.92
C LYS A 187 -3.72 11.85 -8.77
N LEU A 188 -3.40 10.81 -8.00
CA LEU A 188 -4.14 10.42 -6.80
C LEU A 188 -4.08 11.53 -5.74
N ILE A 189 -2.89 12.08 -5.49
CA ILE A 189 -2.67 13.19 -4.55
C ILE A 189 -3.37 14.47 -5.00
N GLU A 190 -3.22 14.85 -6.27
CA GLU A 190 -3.91 16.02 -6.83
C GLU A 190 -5.44 15.88 -6.69
N ARG A 191 -5.99 14.71 -7.01
CA ARG A 191 -7.43 14.43 -6.88
C ARG A 191 -7.92 14.54 -5.42
N GLN A 192 -7.17 14.00 -4.47
CA GLN A 192 -7.50 14.09 -3.04
C GLN A 192 -7.49 15.55 -2.57
N ASN A 193 -6.47 16.32 -2.95
CA ASN A 193 -6.39 17.75 -2.65
C ASN A 193 -7.53 18.55 -3.31
N GLU A 194 -7.94 18.17 -4.53
CA GLU A 194 -9.12 18.69 -5.22
C GLU A 194 -10.46 18.26 -4.55
N HIS A 195 -10.43 17.36 -3.55
CA HIS A 195 -11.61 16.74 -2.92
C HIS A 195 -12.58 16.14 -3.95
N SER A 196 -12.03 15.58 -5.03
CA SER A 196 -12.80 15.09 -6.16
C SER A 196 -12.95 13.57 -6.11
N ASN A 197 -14.19 13.11 -6.29
CA ASN A 197 -14.49 11.67 -6.43
C ASN A 197 -14.56 11.23 -7.90
N ALA A 198 -14.24 12.13 -8.84
CA ALA A 198 -14.25 11.78 -10.25
C ALA A 198 -13.17 10.72 -10.56
N PRO A 199 -13.43 9.75 -11.44
CA PRO A 199 -12.40 8.87 -11.95
C PRO A 199 -11.25 9.67 -12.57
N ILE A 200 -10.01 9.21 -12.36
CA ILE A 200 -8.84 9.82 -12.98
C ILE A 200 -8.85 9.43 -14.46
N ALA A 201 -9.03 10.40 -15.34
CA ALA A 201 -8.91 10.16 -16.78
C ALA A 201 -7.47 9.77 -17.14
N ILE A 202 -7.31 8.77 -18.00
CA ILE A 202 -6.00 8.25 -18.40
C ILE A 202 -5.11 9.34 -19.00
N GLU A 203 -5.68 10.30 -19.71
CA GLU A 203 -4.92 11.41 -20.33
C GLU A 203 -4.20 12.27 -19.27
N ARG A 204 -4.79 12.44 -18.08
CA ARG A 204 -4.13 13.15 -16.98
C ARG A 204 -2.94 12.35 -16.44
N ILE A 205 -3.00 11.02 -16.45
CA ILE A 205 -1.88 10.15 -16.08
C ILE A 205 -0.79 10.23 -17.16
N LEU A 206 -1.16 10.16 -18.44
CA LEU A 206 -0.22 10.24 -19.56
C LEU A 206 0.51 11.59 -19.64
N GLU A 207 -0.16 12.67 -19.27
CA GLU A 207 0.47 13.99 -19.10
C GLU A 207 1.61 13.92 -18.08
N LYS A 208 1.34 13.39 -16.86
CA LYS A 208 2.36 13.25 -15.81
C LYS A 208 3.44 12.25 -16.14
N TYR A 209 3.11 11.16 -16.81
CA TYR A 209 4.08 10.20 -17.32
C TYR A 209 5.08 10.86 -18.28
N ARG A 210 4.60 11.67 -19.23
CA ARG A 210 5.46 12.40 -20.17
C ARG A 210 6.29 13.48 -19.50
N GLU A 211 5.73 14.19 -18.52
CA GLU A 211 6.48 15.15 -17.69
C GLU A 211 7.65 14.47 -16.98
N ILE A 212 7.40 13.37 -16.26
CA ILE A 212 8.44 12.61 -15.56
C ILE A 212 9.49 12.09 -16.53
N ASN A 213 9.07 11.48 -17.65
CA ASN A 213 9.99 10.95 -18.65
C ASN A 213 10.88 12.06 -19.28
N ALA A 214 10.40 13.31 -19.33
CA ALA A 214 11.18 14.43 -19.84
C ALA A 214 12.19 15.00 -18.83
N THR A 215 12.01 14.74 -17.53
CA THR A 215 12.84 15.33 -16.46
C THR A 215 13.67 14.31 -15.69
N VAL A 216 13.43 13.01 -15.89
CA VAL A 216 14.13 11.95 -15.16
C VAL A 216 15.56 11.79 -15.68
N GLU A 217 16.52 11.99 -14.79
CA GLU A 217 17.93 11.68 -15.03
C GLU A 217 18.30 10.46 -14.16
N VAL A 218 18.28 9.26 -14.76
CA VAL A 218 18.68 8.02 -14.10
C VAL A 218 19.82 7.36 -14.86
N ASP A 219 20.75 6.74 -14.13
CA ASP A 219 21.81 5.92 -14.72
C ASP A 219 21.18 4.72 -15.44
N GLU A 220 21.55 4.50 -16.70
CA GLU A 220 21.07 3.37 -17.50
C GLU A 220 21.54 2.02 -16.95
N ASN A 221 22.55 2.02 -16.08
CA ASN A 221 23.08 0.82 -15.43
C ASN A 221 22.55 0.63 -13.99
N ALA A 222 21.73 1.55 -13.49
CA ALA A 222 21.13 1.44 -12.17
C ALA A 222 20.16 0.25 -12.10
N THR A 223 20.02 -0.34 -10.92
CA THR A 223 19.01 -1.37 -10.65
C THR A 223 17.60 -0.76 -10.69
N SER A 224 16.57 -1.62 -10.83
CA SER A 224 15.17 -1.16 -10.73
C SER A 224 14.88 -0.42 -9.42
N GLU A 225 15.45 -0.90 -8.31
CA GLU A 225 15.33 -0.29 -6.99
C GLU A 225 15.97 1.11 -6.94
N GLU A 226 17.19 1.27 -7.45
CA GLU A 226 17.87 2.57 -7.52
C GLU A 226 17.10 3.57 -8.42
N ILE A 227 16.56 3.10 -9.55
CA ILE A 227 15.71 3.90 -10.44
C ILE A 227 14.41 4.29 -9.73
N ALA A 228 13.80 3.35 -9.00
CA ALA A 228 12.57 3.59 -8.24
C ALA A 228 12.80 4.70 -7.21
N LEU A 229 13.82 4.58 -6.35
CA LEU A 229 14.17 5.57 -5.34
C LEU A 229 14.47 6.95 -5.94
N ALA A 230 15.19 7.01 -7.06
CA ALA A 230 15.50 8.28 -7.71
C ALA A 230 14.26 9.00 -8.27
N ILE A 231 13.36 8.29 -8.93
CA ILE A 231 12.11 8.85 -9.47
C ILE A 231 11.13 9.19 -8.34
N GLU A 232 11.13 8.39 -7.29
CA GLU A 232 10.34 8.56 -6.07
C GLU A 232 10.71 9.87 -5.36
N GLU A 233 11.99 10.10 -5.07
CA GLU A 233 12.49 11.35 -4.49
C GLU A 233 12.17 12.56 -5.37
N GLN A 234 12.33 12.45 -6.69
CA GLN A 234 11.95 13.53 -7.63
C GLN A 234 10.44 13.83 -7.58
N THR A 235 9.61 12.79 -7.44
CA THR A 235 8.15 12.92 -7.37
C THR A 235 7.72 13.56 -6.05
N ILE A 236 8.33 13.16 -4.94
CA ILE A 236 8.10 13.77 -3.62
C ILE A 236 8.48 15.25 -3.65
N ALA A 237 9.67 15.59 -4.14
CA ALA A 237 10.14 16.97 -4.19
C ALA A 237 9.19 17.87 -5.01
N ASP A 238 8.70 17.40 -6.16
CA ASP A 238 7.72 18.15 -6.97
C ASP A 238 6.38 18.36 -6.26
N LEU A 239 5.89 17.35 -5.53
CA LEU A 239 4.63 17.47 -4.77
C LEU A 239 4.80 18.37 -3.52
N GLU A 240 5.96 18.32 -2.87
CA GLU A 240 6.33 19.19 -1.75
C GLU A 240 6.44 20.65 -2.21
N GLU A 241 7.10 20.91 -3.34
CA GLU A 241 7.20 22.27 -3.93
C GLU A 241 5.81 22.85 -4.25
N LYS A 242 4.87 22.00 -4.68
CA LYS A 242 3.47 22.37 -4.92
C LYS A 242 2.64 22.50 -3.63
N GLY A 243 3.19 22.14 -2.48
CA GLY A 243 2.50 22.16 -1.19
C GLY A 243 1.37 21.14 -1.08
N LEU A 244 1.43 20.06 -1.89
CA LEU A 244 0.41 19.00 -1.91
C LEU A 244 0.69 17.89 -0.89
N ILE A 245 1.95 17.77 -0.48
CA ILE A 245 2.42 16.88 0.58
C ILE A 245 3.47 17.61 1.43
N LYS A 246 3.84 17.01 2.56
CA LYS A 246 4.97 17.45 3.39
C LYS A 246 5.81 16.24 3.81
N ARG A 247 7.11 16.45 4.01
CA ARG A 247 7.92 15.47 4.74
C ARG A 247 7.53 15.43 6.21
N VAL A 248 7.75 14.29 6.83
CA VAL A 248 7.51 14.14 8.27
C VAL A 248 8.46 15.04 9.03
N ASN A 249 7.94 15.68 10.06
CA ASN A 249 8.77 16.40 11.03
C ASN A 249 8.88 15.57 12.33
N ARG A 250 9.65 16.06 13.29
CA ARG A 250 9.81 15.40 14.60
C ARG A 250 8.49 15.05 15.29
N GLU A 251 7.49 15.93 15.22
CA GLU A 251 6.18 15.72 15.86
C GLU A 251 5.38 14.62 15.14
N ASP A 252 5.48 14.56 13.81
CA ASP A 252 4.90 13.49 12.99
C ASP A 252 5.58 12.15 13.33
N ILE A 253 6.92 12.11 13.43
CA ILE A 253 7.68 10.90 13.80
C ILE A 253 7.24 10.34 15.16
N GLU A 254 7.09 11.21 16.18
CA GLU A 254 6.62 10.81 17.50
C GLU A 254 5.18 10.25 17.42
N ARG A 255 4.29 10.92 16.68
CA ARG A 255 2.91 10.45 16.47
C ARG A 255 2.83 9.09 15.76
N ILE A 256 3.63 8.87 14.72
CA ILE A 256 3.63 7.62 13.95
C ILE A 256 4.12 6.47 14.84
N LYS A 257 5.16 6.70 15.63
CA LYS A 257 5.71 5.70 16.57
C LYS A 257 4.68 5.23 17.61
N ASP A 258 3.78 6.12 18.02
CA ASP A 258 2.73 5.80 18.99
C ASP A 258 1.55 5.02 18.39
N LYS A 259 1.36 5.06 17.06
CA LYS A 259 0.24 4.43 16.34
C LYS A 259 0.60 3.12 15.63
N LYS A 260 1.72 2.51 15.97
CA LYS A 260 2.23 1.33 15.26
C LYS A 260 1.20 0.19 15.20
N PRO A 261 0.94 -0.37 14.00
CA PRO A 261 0.07 -1.53 13.84
C PRO A 261 0.69 -2.77 14.51
N PRO A 262 -0.07 -3.88 14.63
CA PRO A 262 0.47 -5.14 15.12
C PRO A 262 1.71 -5.56 14.33
N LYS A 263 2.73 -6.02 15.04
CA LYS A 263 3.98 -6.55 14.48
C LYS A 263 4.24 -7.95 14.97
N ILE A 264 4.84 -8.77 14.12
CA ILE A 264 5.42 -10.04 14.53
C ILE A 264 6.66 -9.69 15.35
N LYS A 265 6.64 -10.01 16.65
CA LYS A 265 7.79 -9.75 17.50
C LYS A 265 8.91 -10.66 17.05
N ASP A 266 10.07 -10.09 16.72
CA ASP A 266 11.32 -10.84 16.63
C ASP A 266 11.52 -11.53 17.98
N ASN A 267 11.26 -12.84 18.05
CA ASN A 267 11.42 -13.61 19.28
C ASN A 267 12.91 -13.81 19.57
N ASN A 268 13.57 -12.74 20.01
CA ASN A 268 14.90 -12.78 20.62
C ASN A 268 14.86 -12.10 22.00
N GLY A 269 14.40 -12.85 23.00
CA GLY A 269 14.95 -12.73 24.36
C GLY A 269 14.05 -12.17 25.48
N ILE A 270 13.60 -13.10 26.31
CA ILE A 270 13.28 -12.97 27.75
C ILE A 270 11.92 -12.35 28.09
N SER A 271 10.93 -13.24 28.09
CA SER A 271 9.88 -13.26 29.10
C SER A 271 10.50 -13.17 30.50
N SER A 272 10.38 -12.02 31.15
CA SER A 272 10.43 -11.93 32.60
C SER A 272 8.99 -11.84 33.10
N ARG A 273 8.43 -13.03 33.31
CA ARG A 273 7.38 -13.27 34.29
C ARG A 273 7.82 -12.68 35.64
N VAL A 274 7.18 -11.60 36.05
CA VAL A 274 7.00 -11.30 37.48
C VAL A 274 5.51 -11.44 37.74
N GLU A 275 5.15 -12.62 38.24
CA GLU A 275 3.99 -12.79 39.10
C GLU A 275 4.24 -11.93 40.35
N GLU A 276 3.44 -10.89 40.55
CA GLU A 276 3.14 -10.41 41.89
C GLU A 276 1.67 -10.73 42.17
N GLU A 277 1.46 -11.97 42.62
CA GLU A 277 0.41 -12.24 43.60
C GLU A 277 0.71 -11.38 44.85
N SER A 278 -0.11 -10.36 45.08
CA SER A 278 -0.37 -9.90 46.44
C SER A 278 -1.86 -10.00 46.67
N GLY A 279 -2.23 -11.07 47.38
CA GLY A 279 -3.55 -11.20 47.96
C GLY A 279 -3.75 -10.12 49.01
N GLU A 280 -4.91 -9.47 48.97
CA GLU A 280 -5.49 -8.88 50.16
C GLU A 280 -6.91 -9.41 50.33
N ILE A 281 -7.10 -10.03 51.49
CA ILE A 281 -8.29 -10.69 51.98
C ILE A 281 -9.31 -9.63 52.36
N GLY A 282 -10.54 -9.76 51.84
CA GLY A 282 -11.69 -8.95 52.23
C GLY A 282 -12.97 -9.78 52.23
N GLU A 283 -13.13 -10.62 53.25
CA GLU A 283 -14.42 -11.22 53.62
C GLU A 283 -15.41 -10.10 54.03
N ASN A 284 -16.62 -10.07 53.44
CA ASN A 284 -17.84 -10.49 54.14
C ASN A 284 -19.17 -10.13 53.42
N ASN A 285 -20.02 -11.16 53.40
CA ASN A 285 -21.48 -11.20 53.59
C ASN A 285 -22.47 -10.76 52.50
N GLN A 286 -23.01 -11.81 51.85
CA GLN A 286 -24.44 -12.13 51.69
C GLN A 286 -25.47 -11.16 52.30
N THR A 287 -26.50 -10.81 51.53
CA THR A 287 -27.90 -11.16 51.90
C THR A 287 -28.80 -11.20 50.66
N GLU A 288 -29.74 -12.14 50.71
CA GLU A 288 -30.79 -12.49 49.74
C GLU A 288 -32.00 -11.52 49.76
N GLU A 289 -33.05 -11.94 49.01
CA GLU A 289 -34.46 -11.50 48.99
C GLU A 289 -34.82 -10.55 47.82
N GLU A 290 -35.52 -11.07 46.79
CA GLU A 290 -37.00 -11.12 46.65
C GLU A 290 -37.58 -9.70 46.46
N SER A 291 -38.51 -9.37 45.56
CA SER A 291 -39.51 -10.08 44.77
C SER A 291 -40.29 -9.02 43.94
N SER A 292 -41.21 -9.47 43.08
CA SER A 292 -42.48 -8.78 42.74
C SER A 292 -42.41 -7.59 41.76
N SER A 293 -43.32 -7.32 40.82
CA SER A 293 -44.44 -7.98 40.13
C SER A 293 -45.14 -6.84 39.35
N THR A 294 -45.65 -7.13 38.13
CA THR A 294 -46.85 -6.51 37.47
C THR A 294 -46.85 -4.98 37.24
N GLU A 295 -47.52 -4.36 36.25
CA GLU A 295 -48.68 -4.58 35.39
C GLU A 295 -48.54 -3.57 34.22
N GLU A 296 -48.71 -3.92 32.94
CA GLU A 296 -50.00 -3.96 32.23
C GLU A 296 -50.66 -2.56 32.05
N ASN A 297 -50.71 -2.03 30.82
CA ASN A 297 -51.98 -1.84 30.06
C ASN A 297 -51.89 -0.94 28.82
N ASN A 298 -52.31 -1.56 27.70
CA ASN A 298 -53.30 -1.13 26.69
C ASN A 298 -53.09 0.17 25.89
N ASN A 299 -52.99 0.15 24.55
CA ASN A 299 -53.91 -0.31 23.48
C ASN A 299 -54.49 0.92 22.73
N ILE A 300 -54.94 0.70 21.49
CA ILE A 300 -55.75 1.55 20.58
C ILE A 300 -54.98 2.06 19.33
N SER A 301 -54.98 1.23 18.29
CA SER A 301 -55.34 1.62 16.90
C SER A 301 -56.90 1.64 16.78
N PRO A 302 -57.59 1.95 15.65
CA PRO A 302 -57.19 2.36 14.29
C PRO A 302 -58.09 3.46 13.64
N ALA A 303 -57.80 3.87 12.38
CA ALA A 303 -58.74 4.20 11.26
C ALA A 303 -58.02 5.09 10.22
N GLN A 304 -57.77 4.66 8.98
CA GLN A 304 -58.67 4.64 7.79
C GLN A 304 -59.20 5.99 7.29
N ASN A 305 -58.70 6.44 6.13
CA ASN A 305 -59.40 6.94 4.92
C ASN A 305 -58.33 7.61 4.02
N GLY A 306 -58.22 7.46 2.70
CA GLY A 306 -59.17 7.08 1.66
C GLY A 306 -59.00 8.08 0.48
N ASN A 307 -59.25 7.62 -0.75
CA ASN A 307 -59.39 8.36 -2.03
C ASN A 307 -58.10 8.63 -2.85
N SER A 308 -57.85 8.00 -4.01
CA SER A 308 -58.55 7.89 -5.31
C SER A 308 -58.28 9.06 -6.26
N GLY A 309 -57.81 8.75 -7.48
CA GLY A 309 -57.72 9.72 -8.58
C GLY A 309 -56.87 9.26 -9.78
N ASN A 310 -57.49 8.52 -10.69
CA ASN A 310 -57.06 8.30 -12.08
C ASN A 310 -56.75 9.62 -12.80
N ASN A 311 -55.78 9.62 -13.73
CA ASN A 311 -56.06 10.09 -15.09
C ASN A 311 -55.11 9.51 -16.14
N SER A 312 -55.71 8.91 -17.17
CA SER A 312 -55.09 8.47 -18.43
C SER A 312 -54.93 9.64 -19.40
N ASN A 313 -54.34 9.32 -20.56
CA ASN A 313 -54.44 9.99 -21.87
C ASN A 313 -53.49 11.18 -22.11
N ASN A 314 -52.89 11.41 -23.29
CA ASN A 314 -52.93 10.77 -24.62
C ASN A 314 -52.00 11.61 -25.55
N GLY A 315 -51.59 11.04 -26.69
CA GLY A 315 -51.18 11.78 -27.89
C GLY A 315 -49.67 11.92 -28.07
N ASN A 316 -48.98 11.20 -28.97
CA ASN A 316 -49.17 10.94 -30.41
C ASN A 316 -49.01 12.17 -31.32
N ASN A 317 -47.93 12.14 -32.12
CA ASN A 317 -47.68 12.69 -33.47
C ASN A 317 -46.25 13.27 -33.49
N GLY A 318 -45.39 13.06 -34.48
CA GLY A 318 -45.50 12.61 -35.86
C GLY A 318 -44.20 13.14 -36.51
N ASN A 319 -43.35 12.28 -37.05
CA ASN A 319 -43.27 11.87 -38.45
C ASN A 319 -42.92 13.00 -39.46
N ASN A 320 -42.12 12.60 -40.44
CA ASN A 320 -41.62 13.27 -41.65
C ASN A 320 -40.47 14.29 -41.44
N GLY A 321 -39.36 14.22 -42.18
CA GLY A 321 -39.04 13.39 -43.34
C GLY A 321 -38.15 14.18 -44.31
N ASN A 322 -37.37 13.45 -45.11
CA ASN A 322 -36.69 13.86 -46.34
C ASN A 322 -35.61 14.96 -46.23
N ALA A 323 -34.66 15.09 -47.13
CA ALA A 323 -34.01 14.27 -48.16
C ALA A 323 -33.06 15.26 -48.89
N ARG A 324 -31.90 14.78 -49.33
CA ARG A 324 -31.16 15.21 -50.53
C ARG A 324 -30.74 16.69 -50.70
N ASP A 325 -29.44 16.91 -50.87
CA ASP A 325 -28.74 17.35 -52.10
C ASP A 325 -27.35 17.85 -51.68
N SER A 326 -26.23 17.32 -52.19
CA SER A 326 -25.67 17.36 -53.56
C SER A 326 -25.20 18.75 -54.00
N HIS A 327 -23.89 18.83 -54.29
CA HIS A 327 -23.10 19.95 -54.86
C HIS A 327 -22.92 21.17 -53.93
N LEU A 328 -21.71 21.62 -53.57
CA LEU A 328 -20.46 21.87 -54.29
C LEU A 328 -19.25 21.64 -53.38
#